data_AF-A0ABD5S563-F1
#
_entry.id   AF-A0ABD5S563-F1
#
_cell.length_a   1.000
_cell.length_b   1.000
_cell.length_c   1.000
_cell.angle_alpha   90.00
_cell.angle_beta   90.00
_cell.angle_gamma   90.00
#
_symmetry.space_group_name_H-M   'P 1'
#
loop_
_entity.id
_entity.type
_entity.pdbx_description
1 polymer ?
#
loop_
_entity_poly.entity_id
_entity_poly.type
_entity_poly.pdbx_seq_one_letter_code
_entity_poly.pdbx_strand_id
1 'polypeptide(L)'
;MAAKENGLLYLVCFLGARVMHWDEGRVAYWILRYHETGEFFYRPIIHGPFLAVVNDYLLAFLPATDFTVRLPVAVVGGLLPLAALLFRDRLRNAETVALALFLAADPLLLYYSRFMRNDVVVAAFSVFALVFVVRGIDRRNPAYFVPAGASFAAGLAAKENGLLYLV
;
A
#
# COMPACT_ATOMS: atom_id res chain seq x y z
N MET A 1 29.72 -9.21 -1.92
CA MET A 1 29.97 -9.65 -0.54
C MET A 1 29.21 -8.69 0.37
N ALA A 2 28.38 -9.22 1.28
CA ALA A 2 27.56 -8.52 2.27
C ALA A 2 26.47 -7.54 1.77
N ALA A 3 25.32 -8.09 1.37
CA ALA A 3 24.02 -7.40 1.45
C ALA A 3 23.01 -8.36 2.10
N LYS A 4 23.36 -8.78 3.32
CA LYS A 4 22.38 -9.31 4.27
C LYS A 4 22.13 -8.18 5.24
N GLU A 5 20.86 -8.00 5.61
CA GLU A 5 20.33 -7.04 6.59
C GLU A 5 19.82 -5.74 5.95
N ASN A 6 18.50 -5.51 6.12
CA ASN A 6 17.71 -4.32 5.79
C ASN A 6 16.79 -4.40 4.56
N GLY A 7 15.84 -5.34 4.55
CA GLY A 7 14.77 -5.40 3.54
C GLY A 7 13.95 -4.10 3.40
N LEU A 8 13.83 -3.31 4.47
CA LEU A 8 13.13 -2.02 4.47
C LEU A 8 13.93 -0.91 3.74
N LEU A 9 15.27 -0.87 3.89
CA LEU A 9 16.11 0.08 3.14
C LEU A 9 16.12 -0.26 1.64
N TYR A 10 16.15 -1.54 1.29
CA TYR A 10 16.07 -1.96 -0.11
C TYR A 10 14.75 -1.58 -0.78
N LEU A 11 13.66 -1.55 -0.01
CA LEU A 11 12.33 -1.21 -0.51
C LEU A 11 12.28 0.21 -1.06
N VAL A 12 12.88 1.17 -0.34
CA VAL A 12 12.81 2.60 -0.68
C VAL A 12 14.00 3.03 -1.54
N CYS A 13 15.23 2.64 -1.19
CA CYS A 13 16.45 3.17 -1.82
C CYS A 13 16.60 2.82 -3.32
N PHE A 14 15.92 1.77 -3.80
CA PHE A 14 16.03 1.31 -5.20
C PHE A 14 14.71 1.39 -5.98
N LEU A 15 13.81 2.30 -5.60
CA LEU A 15 12.55 2.52 -6.35
C LEU A 15 12.80 3.09 -7.74
N GLY A 16 13.78 3.99 -7.90
CA GLY A 16 14.12 4.59 -9.19
C GLY A 16 15.10 3.79 -10.06
N ALA A 17 15.55 2.61 -9.59
CA ALA A 17 16.64 1.87 -10.24
C ALA A 17 16.23 1.11 -11.51
N ARG A 18 14.93 1.04 -11.82
CA ARG A 18 14.39 0.30 -12.97
C ARG A 18 13.40 1.17 -13.76
N VAL A 19 13.39 0.98 -15.07
CA VAL A 19 12.39 1.60 -15.97
C VAL A 19 10.97 1.19 -15.56
N MET A 20 10.00 2.07 -15.75
CA MET A 20 8.58 1.76 -15.56
C MET A 20 8.13 0.62 -16.47
N HIS A 21 7.49 -0.39 -15.87
CA HIS A 21 6.76 -1.39 -16.63
C HIS A 21 5.56 -0.74 -17.34
N TRP A 22 5.10 -1.33 -18.42
CA TRP A 22 3.95 -0.84 -19.21
C TRP A 22 2.73 -0.52 -18.35
N ASP A 23 2.40 -1.40 -17.39
CA ASP A 23 1.28 -1.19 -16.46
C ASP A 23 1.48 -0.05 -15.46
N GLU A 24 2.72 0.25 -15.08
CA GLU A 24 3.02 1.42 -14.25
C GLU A 24 2.94 2.69 -15.12
N GLY A 25 3.54 2.66 -16.32
CA GLY A 25 3.60 3.79 -17.24
C GLY A 25 2.21 4.27 -17.67
N ARG A 26 1.27 3.36 -17.92
CA ARG A 26 -0.12 3.71 -18.24
C ARG A 26 -0.82 4.43 -17.09
N VAL A 27 -0.62 3.97 -15.86
CA VAL A 27 -1.19 4.62 -14.67
C VAL A 27 -0.54 5.99 -14.50
N ALA A 28 0.80 6.07 -14.58
CA ALA A 28 1.57 7.30 -14.40
C ALA A 28 1.18 8.36 -15.44
N TYR A 29 0.99 7.98 -16.70
CA TYR A 29 0.54 8.88 -17.75
C TYR A 29 -0.75 9.61 -17.38
N TRP A 30 -1.76 8.89 -16.90
CA TRP A 30 -3.03 9.50 -16.53
C TRP A 30 -2.94 10.35 -15.26
N ILE A 31 -2.07 9.98 -14.33
CA ILE A 31 -1.77 10.79 -13.13
C ILE A 31 -1.09 12.10 -13.53
N LEU A 32 -0.12 12.06 -14.43
CA LEU A 32 0.54 13.26 -14.95
C LEU A 32 -0.44 14.17 -15.69
N ARG A 33 -1.35 13.60 -16.51
CA ARG A 33 -2.42 14.39 -17.13
C ARG A 33 -3.31 15.06 -16.11
N TYR A 34 -3.75 14.34 -15.09
CA TYR A 34 -4.54 14.90 -13.99
C TYR A 34 -3.78 16.04 -13.29
N HIS A 35 -2.49 15.85 -13.00
CA HIS A 35 -1.63 16.85 -12.36
C HIS A 35 -1.44 18.11 -13.22
N GLU A 36 -1.25 17.93 -14.53
CA GLU A 36 -1.07 19.03 -15.49
C GLU A 36 -2.34 19.86 -15.71
N THR A 37 -3.51 19.22 -15.75
CA THR A 37 -4.77 19.89 -16.12
C THR A 37 -5.67 20.22 -14.93
N GLY A 38 -5.48 19.56 -13.79
CA GLY A 38 -6.42 19.59 -12.66
C GLY A 38 -7.72 18.82 -12.93
N GLU A 39 -7.87 18.18 -14.09
CA GLU A 39 -9.11 17.50 -14.49
C GLU A 39 -9.05 16.00 -14.19
N PHE A 40 -9.83 15.57 -13.19
CA PHE A 40 -9.93 14.16 -12.84
C PHE A 40 -11.00 13.45 -13.68
N PHE A 41 -10.61 12.35 -14.34
CA PHE A 41 -11.54 11.44 -15.02
C PHE A 41 -11.37 10.02 -14.50
N TYR A 42 -12.48 9.42 -14.04
CA TYR A 42 -12.47 8.01 -13.68
C TYR A 42 -12.23 7.13 -14.90
N ARG A 43 -11.27 6.21 -14.78
CA ARG A 43 -10.83 5.31 -15.85
C ARG A 43 -10.70 3.90 -15.28
N PRO A 44 -11.65 2.98 -15.60
CA PRO A 44 -11.60 1.61 -15.10
C PRO A 44 -10.28 0.87 -15.42
N ILE A 45 -9.63 1.23 -16.53
CA ILE A 45 -8.36 0.64 -16.98
C ILE A 45 -7.16 0.90 -16.03
N ILE A 46 -7.28 1.86 -15.10
CA ILE A 46 -6.25 2.16 -14.08
C ILE A 46 -6.76 1.94 -12.64
N HIS A 47 -7.92 1.31 -12.47
CA HIS A 47 -8.60 1.04 -11.20
C HIS A 47 -9.04 2.33 -10.47
N GLY A 48 -9.14 2.27 -9.14
CA GLY A 48 -9.68 3.34 -8.32
C GLY A 48 -8.80 4.59 -8.23
N PRO A 49 -9.35 5.71 -7.70
CA PRO A 49 -8.71 7.02 -7.67
C PRO A 49 -7.49 7.13 -6.73
N PHE A 50 -7.23 6.17 -5.84
CA PHE A 50 -6.24 6.31 -4.76
C PHE A 50 -4.88 6.78 -5.27
N LEU A 51 -4.29 6.07 -6.24
CA LEU A 51 -2.98 6.44 -6.76
C LEU A 51 -2.98 7.77 -7.49
N ALA A 52 -4.08 8.15 -8.15
CA ALA A 52 -4.17 9.42 -8.84
C ALA A 52 -4.19 10.60 -7.85
N VAL A 53 -5.04 10.51 -6.83
CA VAL A 53 -5.14 11.55 -5.80
C VAL A 53 -3.85 11.64 -4.98
N VAL A 54 -3.33 10.51 -4.50
CA VAL A 54 -2.14 10.52 -3.63
C VAL A 54 -0.89 10.97 -4.38
N ASN A 55 -0.70 10.53 -5.63
CA ASN A 55 0.44 11.00 -6.41
C ASN A 55 0.29 12.45 -6.86
N ASP A 56 -0.90 12.95 -7.18
CA ASP A 56 -1.09 14.37 -7.50
C ASP A 56 -0.61 15.27 -6.34
N TYR A 57 -1.05 14.96 -5.12
CA TYR A 57 -0.56 15.64 -3.91
C TYR A 57 0.95 15.48 -3.73
N LEU A 58 1.52 14.31 -4.02
CA LEU A 58 2.96 14.09 -3.91
C LEU A 58 3.75 14.92 -4.93
N LEU A 59 3.26 14.98 -6.17
CA LEU A 59 3.88 15.69 -7.29
C LEU A 59 3.80 17.21 -7.14
N ALA A 60 2.85 17.72 -6.35
CA ALA A 60 2.82 19.12 -5.97
C ALA A 60 4.05 19.56 -5.15
N PHE A 61 4.76 18.62 -4.50
CA PHE A 61 5.94 18.91 -3.67
C PHE A 61 7.25 18.30 -4.20
N LEU A 62 7.16 17.21 -4.97
CA LEU A 62 8.33 16.45 -5.46
C LEU A 62 8.30 16.30 -6.98
N PRO A 63 9.46 16.28 -7.66
CA PRO A 63 9.50 16.08 -9.10
C PRO A 63 8.92 14.74 -9.54
N ALA A 64 8.31 14.71 -10.72
CA ALA A 64 7.85 13.48 -11.36
C ALA A 64 9.04 12.60 -11.80
N THR A 65 9.35 11.59 -10.98
CA THR A 65 10.39 10.59 -11.25
C THR A 65 9.87 9.19 -10.94
N ASP A 66 10.50 8.16 -11.54
CA ASP A 66 10.22 6.75 -11.23
C ASP A 66 10.25 6.46 -9.72
N PHE A 67 11.16 7.11 -8.99
CA PHE A 67 11.22 7.00 -7.53
C PHE A 67 9.98 7.61 -6.88
N THR A 68 9.66 8.87 -7.20
CA THR A 68 8.58 9.63 -6.58
C THR A 68 7.25 8.92 -6.75
N VAL A 69 6.91 8.51 -7.97
CA VAL A 69 5.59 7.94 -8.28
C VAL A 69 5.37 6.54 -7.67
N ARG A 70 6.46 5.80 -7.39
CA ARG A 70 6.41 4.50 -6.70
C ARG A 70 6.37 4.63 -5.18
N LEU A 71 6.72 5.80 -4.63
CA LEU A 71 6.85 6.01 -3.19
C LEU A 71 5.56 5.70 -2.42
N PRO A 72 4.35 6.11 -2.86
CA PRO A 72 3.12 5.80 -2.12
C PRO A 72 2.90 4.29 -1.95
N VAL A 73 3.12 3.51 -3.01
CA VAL A 73 2.96 2.06 -2.96
C VAL A 73 4.00 1.41 -2.06
N ALA A 74 5.25 1.89 -2.13
CA ALA A 74 6.34 1.40 -1.28
C ALA A 74 6.09 1.70 0.20
N VAL A 75 5.55 2.87 0.53
CA VAL A 75 5.18 3.21 1.90
C VAL A 75 4.04 2.30 2.37
N VAL A 76 2.94 2.20 1.63
CA VAL A 76 1.79 1.37 2.02
C VAL A 76 2.18 -0.11 2.17
N GLY A 77 2.90 -0.66 1.21
CA GLY A 77 3.37 -2.05 1.27
C GLY A 77 4.41 -2.27 2.37
N GLY A 78 5.31 -1.31 2.60
CA GLY A 78 6.31 -1.36 3.67
C GLY A 78 5.73 -1.31 5.09
N LEU A 79 4.47 -0.86 5.24
CA LEU A 79 3.77 -0.86 6.52
C LEU A 79 3.15 -2.23 6.86
N LEU A 80 2.99 -3.14 5.90
CA LEU A 80 2.37 -4.47 6.12
C LEU A 80 2.91 -5.23 7.34
N PRO A 81 4.23 -5.27 7.63
CA PRO A 81 4.75 -5.97 8.81
C PRO A 81 4.19 -5.42 10.13
N LEU A 82 3.79 -4.14 10.19
CA LEU A 82 3.19 -3.54 11.39
C LEU A 82 1.80 -4.11 11.70
N ALA A 83 1.11 -4.68 10.71
CA ALA A 83 -0.16 -5.39 10.96
C ALA A 83 0.01 -6.55 11.95
N ALA A 84 1.17 -7.20 11.97
CA ALA A 84 1.47 -8.27 12.93
C ALA A 84 1.44 -7.76 14.38
N LEU A 85 1.97 -6.55 14.64
CA LEU A 85 1.94 -5.94 15.97
C LEU A 85 0.52 -5.62 16.42
N LEU A 86 -0.35 -5.26 15.48
CA LEU A 86 -1.77 -5.00 15.78
C LEU A 86 -2.52 -6.28 16.15
N PHE A 87 -2.07 -7.46 15.70
CA PHE A 87 -2.58 -8.78 16.08
C PHE A 87 -2.00 -9.37 17.38
N ARG A 88 -1.06 -8.68 18.04
CA ARG A 88 -0.34 -9.21 19.23
C ARG A 88 -1.23 -9.67 20.40
N ASP A 89 -2.47 -9.21 20.47
CA ASP A 89 -3.39 -9.59 21.54
C ASP A 89 -3.98 -11.01 21.31
N ARG A 90 -3.86 -11.55 20.08
CA ARG A 90 -4.28 -12.91 19.69
C ARG A 90 -3.12 -13.84 19.31
N LEU A 91 -1.90 -13.32 19.25
CA LEU A 91 -0.70 -14.07 18.85
C LEU A 91 0.31 -14.10 20.00
N ARG A 92 1.03 -15.21 20.13
CA ARG A 92 2.21 -15.27 20.99
C ARG A 92 3.32 -14.37 20.44
N ASN A 93 4.29 -14.00 21.28
CA ASN A 93 5.42 -13.17 20.84
C ASN A 93 6.16 -13.78 19.64
N ALA A 94 6.41 -15.10 19.68
CA ALA A 94 7.07 -15.80 18.57
C ALA A 94 6.25 -15.78 17.27
N GLU A 95 4.92 -15.91 17.36
CA GLU A 95 4.01 -15.85 16.20
C GLU A 95 3.92 -14.44 15.63
N THR A 96 3.92 -13.43 16.49
CA THR A 96 3.93 -12.01 16.08
C THR A 96 5.21 -11.70 15.29
N VAL A 97 6.37 -12.14 15.79
CA VAL A 97 7.65 -11.98 15.10
C VAL A 97 7.66 -12.78 13.79
N ALA A 98 7.18 -14.02 13.79
CA ALA A 98 7.11 -14.85 12.59
C ALA A 98 6.23 -14.24 11.50
N LEU A 99 5.05 -13.72 11.86
CA LEU A 99 4.15 -13.04 10.92
C LEU A 99 4.76 -11.73 10.40
N ALA A 100 5.39 -10.93 11.26
CA ALA A 100 6.07 -9.70 10.85
C ALA A 100 7.20 -9.99 9.85
N LEU A 101 8.02 -11.01 10.13
CA LEU A 101 9.10 -11.43 9.24
C LEU A 101 8.56 -11.99 7.93
N PHE A 102 7.49 -12.79 7.97
CA PHE A 102 6.84 -13.31 6.77
C PHE A 102 6.37 -12.15 5.87
N LEU A 103 5.62 -11.19 6.41
CA LEU A 103 5.13 -10.03 5.66
C LEU A 103 6.27 -9.11 5.17
N ALA A 104 7.39 -9.03 5.91
CA ALA A 104 8.51 -8.17 5.56
C ALA A 104 9.47 -8.79 4.53
N ALA A 105 9.59 -10.12 4.51
CA ALA A 105 10.57 -10.84 3.70
C ALA A 105 9.93 -11.63 2.55
N ASP A 106 8.60 -11.66 2.45
CA ASP A 106 7.92 -12.30 1.33
C ASP A 106 8.33 -11.65 0.00
N PRO A 107 8.84 -12.43 -0.97
CA PRO A 107 9.39 -11.89 -2.21
C PRO A 107 8.31 -11.26 -3.09
N LEU A 108 7.06 -11.72 -3.03
CA LEU A 108 5.96 -11.14 -3.80
C LEU A 108 5.56 -9.79 -3.21
N LEU A 109 5.40 -9.70 -1.89
CA LEU A 109 5.10 -8.44 -1.21
C LEU A 109 6.20 -7.40 -1.46
N LEU A 110 7.47 -7.78 -1.32
CA LEU A 110 8.60 -6.89 -1.63
C LEU A 110 8.62 -6.44 -3.09
N TYR A 111 8.33 -7.35 -4.03
CA TYR A 111 8.31 -7.03 -5.45
C TYR A 111 7.17 -6.07 -5.83
N TYR A 112 5.95 -6.39 -5.42
CA TYR A 112 4.75 -5.61 -5.75
C TYR A 112 4.67 -4.30 -4.95
N SER A 113 5.25 -4.21 -3.76
CA SER A 113 5.37 -2.95 -3.01
C SER A 113 6.22 -1.91 -3.73
N ARG A 114 7.09 -2.31 -4.67
CA ARG A 114 7.92 -1.38 -5.46
C ARG A 114 7.31 -1.04 -6.81
N PHE A 115 6.12 -1.53 -7.09
CA PHE A 115 5.48 -1.47 -8.40
C PHE A 115 4.25 -0.56 -8.30
N MET A 116 4.20 0.53 -9.07
CA MET A 116 3.15 1.56 -8.94
C MET A 116 1.78 1.04 -9.43
N ARG A 117 1.15 0.21 -8.60
CA ARG A 117 -0.11 -0.50 -8.86
C ARG A 117 -0.93 -0.64 -7.60
N ASN A 118 -2.23 -0.80 -7.78
CA ASN A 118 -3.20 -0.87 -6.69
C ASN A 118 -3.26 -2.23 -5.99
N ASP A 119 -2.66 -3.28 -6.54
CA ASP A 119 -2.79 -4.66 -6.04
C ASP A 119 -2.29 -4.83 -4.59
N VAL A 120 -1.07 -4.38 -4.29
CA VAL A 120 -0.52 -4.43 -2.93
C VAL A 120 -1.16 -3.39 -2.02
N VAL A 121 -1.60 -2.25 -2.58
CA VAL A 121 -2.27 -1.18 -1.84
C VAL A 121 -3.59 -1.65 -1.28
N VAL A 122 -4.44 -2.27 -2.12
CA VAL A 122 -5.72 -2.84 -1.67
C VAL A 122 -5.48 -3.97 -0.67
N ALA A 123 -4.50 -4.85 -0.91
CA ALA A 123 -4.18 -5.94 0.01
C ALA A 123 -3.77 -5.42 1.40
N ALA A 124 -2.89 -4.41 1.45
CA ALA A 124 -2.45 -3.81 2.70
C ALA A 124 -3.60 -3.15 3.46
N PHE A 125 -4.41 -2.34 2.77
CA PHE A 125 -5.57 -1.71 3.39
C PHE A 125 -6.61 -2.71 3.88
N SER A 126 -6.85 -3.81 3.14
CA SER A 126 -7.72 -4.90 3.60
C SER A 126 -7.19 -5.59 4.85
N VAL A 127 -5.89 -5.86 4.92
CA VAL A 127 -5.25 -6.41 6.12
C VAL A 127 -5.41 -5.46 7.31
N PHE A 128 -5.10 -4.17 7.14
CA PHE A 128 -5.26 -3.18 8.22
C PHE A 128 -6.72 -3.04 8.66
N ALA A 129 -7.67 -2.98 7.73
CA ALA A 129 -9.09 -2.95 8.04
C ALA A 129 -9.48 -4.15 8.91
N LEU A 130 -9.07 -5.37 8.51
CA LEU A 130 -9.31 -6.58 9.28
C LEU A 130 -8.70 -6.49 10.69
N VAL A 131 -7.44 -6.11 10.82
CA VAL A 131 -6.79 -6.08 12.13
C VAL A 131 -7.44 -5.06 13.06
N PHE A 132 -7.82 -3.88 12.55
CA PHE A 132 -8.51 -2.88 13.34
C PHE A 132 -9.91 -3.32 13.77
N VAL A 133 -10.67 -4.01 12.92
CA VAL A 133 -11.95 -4.63 13.31
C VAL A 133 -11.74 -5.64 14.44
N VAL A 134 -10.81 -6.58 14.25
CA VAL A 134 -10.49 -7.61 15.24
C VAL A 134 -10.10 -6.99 16.58
N ARG A 135 -9.22 -5.98 16.53
CA ARG A 135 -8.74 -5.27 17.72
C ARG A 135 -9.84 -4.48 18.42
N GLY A 136 -10.76 -3.88 17.66
CA GLY A 136 -11.94 -3.19 18.18
C GLY A 136 -12.88 -4.12 18.94
N ILE A 137 -13.08 -5.33 18.40
CA ILE A 137 -13.87 -6.39 19.04
C ILE A 137 -13.18 -6.88 20.32
N ASP A 138 -11.89 -7.25 20.24
CA ASP A 138 -11.13 -7.80 21.37
C ASP A 138 -11.05 -6.85 22.56
N ARG A 139 -10.80 -5.56 22.27
CA ARG A 139 -10.66 -4.53 23.30
C ARG A 139 -11.98 -3.88 23.69
N ARG A 140 -13.10 -4.28 23.06
CA ARG A 140 -14.43 -3.65 23.21
C ARG A 140 -14.36 -2.13 23.10
N ASN A 141 -13.52 -1.64 22.19
CA ASN A 141 -13.28 -0.21 22.02
C ASN A 141 -13.69 0.21 20.59
N PRO A 142 -14.82 0.93 20.44
CA PRO A 142 -15.33 1.31 19.12
C PRO A 142 -14.42 2.30 18.38
N ALA A 143 -13.48 2.95 19.06
CA ALA A 143 -12.53 3.87 18.42
C ALA A 143 -11.69 3.19 17.32
N TYR A 144 -11.48 1.86 17.41
CA TYR A 144 -10.78 1.10 16.37
C TYR A 144 -11.59 0.92 15.07
N PHE A 145 -12.91 1.14 15.09
CA PHE A 145 -13.71 1.07 13.87
C PHE A 145 -13.48 2.27 12.94
N VAL A 146 -13.00 3.40 13.47
CA VAL A 146 -12.62 4.57 12.66
C VAL A 146 -11.44 4.25 11.72
N PRO A 147 -10.27 3.80 12.21
CA PRO A 147 -9.17 3.41 11.32
C PRO A 147 -9.49 2.16 10.50
N ALA A 148 -10.37 1.26 10.98
CA ALA A 148 -10.87 0.15 10.16
C ALA A 148 -11.64 0.64 8.93
N GLY A 149 -12.62 1.53 9.13
CA GLY A 149 -13.41 2.11 8.06
C GLY A 149 -12.56 2.95 7.11
N ALA A 150 -11.62 3.73 7.64
CA ALA A 150 -10.69 4.51 6.82
C ALA A 150 -9.80 3.61 5.95
N SER A 151 -9.25 2.52 6.54
CA SER A 151 -8.46 1.54 5.78
C SER A 151 -9.31 0.88 4.69
N PHE A 152 -10.52 0.45 5.02
CA PHE A 152 -11.43 -0.17 4.07
C PHE A 152 -11.80 0.78 2.91
N ALA A 153 -12.15 2.03 3.21
CA ALA A 153 -12.44 3.05 2.22
C ALA A 153 -11.25 3.34 1.31
N ALA A 154 -10.03 3.40 1.88
CA ALA A 154 -8.80 3.55 1.10
C ALA A 154 -8.53 2.34 0.18
N GLY A 155 -8.83 1.11 0.65
CA GLY A 155 -8.76 -0.09 -0.16
C GLY A 155 -9.72 -0.05 -1.36
N LEU A 156 -10.98 0.34 -1.13
CA LEU A 156 -11.96 0.53 -2.20
C LEU A 156 -11.56 1.64 -3.18
N ALA A 157 -10.97 2.72 -2.67
CA ALA A 157 -10.43 3.78 -3.51
C ALA A 157 -9.21 3.31 -4.32
N ALA A 158 -8.49 2.28 -3.90
CA ALA A 158 -7.39 1.70 -4.68
C ALA A 158 -7.91 0.77 -5.78
N LYS A 159 -8.85 -0.12 -5.45
CA LYS A 159 -9.33 -1.13 -6.39
C LYS A 159 -10.76 -1.56 -6.08
N GLU A 160 -11.59 -1.57 -7.11
CA GLU A 160 -13.02 -1.91 -7.02
C GLU A 160 -13.28 -3.34 -6.55
N ASN A 161 -12.33 -4.25 -6.78
CA ASN A 161 -12.42 -5.62 -6.31
C ASN A 161 -12.27 -5.77 -4.78
N GLY A 162 -11.98 -4.68 -4.06
CA GLY A 162 -11.92 -4.69 -2.59
C GLY A 162 -13.22 -5.16 -1.93
N LEU A 163 -14.37 -5.03 -2.61
CA LEU A 163 -15.66 -5.58 -2.17
C LEU A 163 -15.65 -7.11 -2.04
N LEU A 164 -14.88 -7.80 -2.89
CA LEU A 164 -14.77 -9.27 -2.85
C LEU A 164 -14.09 -9.77 -1.57
N TYR A 165 -13.36 -8.90 -0.86
CA TYR A 165 -12.69 -9.29 0.39
C TYR A 165 -13.60 -9.26 1.62
N LEU A 166 -14.86 -8.83 1.46
CA LEU A 166 -15.88 -8.87 2.52
C LEU A 166 -16.74 -10.14 2.50
N VAL A 167 -16.75 -10.87 1.38
CA VAL A 167 -17.60 -12.03 1.10
C VAL A 167 -16.77 -13.30 1.13
#